data_AF-C8WRI3-F1
#
_entry.id   AF-C8WRI3-F1
#
_cell.length_a   1.000
_cell.length_b   1.000
_cell.length_c   1.000
_cell.angle_alpha   90.00
_cell.angle_beta   90.00
_cell.angle_gamma   90.00
#
_symmetry.space_group_name_H-M   'P 1'
#
loop_
_entity.id
_entity.type
_entity.pdbx_description
1 polymer ?
#
loop_
_entity_poly.entity_id
_entity_poly.type
_entity_poly.pdbx_seq_one_letter_code
_entity_poly.pdbx_strand_id
1 'polypeptide(L)'
;MAVRNAWFAAPLFAGALCLPWPVQAATPLTKGHAGFSSIRVLVGTSTSMSVPTLVQGNQTDIALWDLMQVLNEIGFSASWSKGQFVITAPVSVPVNEAPGPAGKGGAVVVIDGQVVERVPTAIATPPGASSPEVFLPLTNAEEILARLGIQATLNGDQLDLDASAVPQPLPDNEVAVWNVLAAFASVLGLPTAPAGSSAYTDLSTASPAWGVVRAAIREGWYQPPSPTSSGAFQPITWGEAAQILWNALGISMQDGAYQPGGSPTAWASAIGLVPENWDPASNMTAQELDTLASNLHECLQGDVETAANTWRLCYPPADEYQTTLQSGGGQPLFASTADAQAAISATYQFFNQLVVTRSGQRWFLTLPSAPSGYGFATISALGGLSYQTKPGGAWISAPSVDTRDVSVPKQGRLAVTIPPEGLIITWNQMMPSLGGTVALGALDVSPGPSGPSVQRVNIASPNLPPPITSPVASLHVQQ
;
A
#
# COMPACT_ATOMS: atom_id res chain seq x y z
N MET A 1 33.08 20.07 -2.67
CA MET A 1 34.26 19.20 -2.48
C MET A 1 33.87 18.10 -1.50
N ALA A 2 34.23 16.85 -1.80
CA ALA A 2 33.86 15.59 -1.14
C ALA A 2 32.49 15.00 -1.54
N VAL A 3 32.51 14.37 -2.72
CA VAL A 3 31.57 13.37 -3.22
C VAL A 3 31.65 12.13 -2.33
N ARG A 4 30.53 11.63 -1.80
CA ARG A 4 30.48 10.33 -1.09
C ARG A 4 29.90 9.26 -2.01
N ASN A 5 30.80 8.39 -2.46
CA ASN A 5 30.54 7.13 -3.13
C ASN A 5 29.83 6.16 -2.17
N ALA A 6 28.63 5.71 -2.54
CA ALA A 6 28.01 4.55 -1.90
C ALA A 6 28.61 3.28 -2.50
N TRP A 7 29.12 2.42 -1.63
CA TRP A 7 29.72 1.14 -1.93
C TRP A 7 28.63 0.14 -2.33
N PHE A 8 28.76 -0.43 -3.53
CA PHE A 8 28.10 -1.69 -3.90
C PHE A 8 28.79 -2.84 -3.16
N ALA A 9 28.08 -3.44 -2.20
CA ALA A 9 28.45 -4.75 -1.68
C ALA A 9 27.99 -5.82 -2.69
N ALA A 10 28.92 -6.32 -3.49
CA ALA A 10 28.74 -7.51 -4.31
C ALA A 10 28.64 -8.75 -3.42
N PRO A 11 27.63 -9.62 -3.55
CA PRO A 11 27.70 -10.95 -3.01
C PRO A 11 28.58 -11.82 -3.93
N LEU A 12 29.64 -12.38 -3.34
CA LEU A 12 30.49 -13.41 -3.92
C LEU A 12 29.63 -14.61 -4.35
N PHE A 13 29.60 -14.88 -5.65
CA PHE A 13 29.12 -16.14 -6.22
C PHE A 13 30.05 -17.27 -5.77
N ALA A 14 29.64 -18.01 -4.75
CA ALA A 14 30.16 -19.35 -4.51
C ALA A 14 29.49 -20.30 -5.52
N GLY A 15 30.31 -20.88 -6.40
CA GLY A 15 29.88 -21.81 -7.43
C GLY A 15 29.19 -23.04 -6.84
N ALA A 16 27.87 -23.09 -6.98
CA ALA A 16 27.11 -24.32 -6.82
C ALA A 16 27.25 -25.13 -8.11
N LEU A 17 27.80 -26.34 -7.96
CA LEU A 17 27.88 -27.38 -8.97
C LEU A 17 26.53 -27.53 -9.69
N CYS A 18 26.56 -27.40 -11.02
CA CYS A 18 25.42 -27.66 -11.89
C CYS A 18 25.01 -29.14 -11.77
N LEU A 19 24.00 -29.42 -10.95
CA LEU A 19 23.20 -30.62 -11.11
C LEU A 19 22.20 -30.32 -12.25
N PRO A 20 22.13 -31.16 -13.30
CA PRO A 20 21.12 -31.00 -14.33
C PRO A 20 19.75 -31.19 -13.70
N TRP A 21 18.97 -30.10 -13.64
CA TRP A 21 17.55 -30.19 -13.28
C TRP A 21 16.82 -31.01 -14.34
N PRO A 22 15.81 -31.81 -13.93
CA PRO A 22 15.05 -32.61 -14.87
C PRO A 22 14.33 -31.66 -15.84
N VAL A 23 14.61 -31.80 -17.13
CA VAL A 23 13.75 -31.28 -18.20
C VAL A 23 12.37 -31.90 -17.98
N GLN A 24 11.41 -31.11 -17.51
CA GLN A 24 10.05 -31.59 -17.29
C GLN A 24 9.46 -31.99 -18.64
N ALA A 25 9.27 -33.30 -18.80
CA ALA A 25 8.77 -33.90 -20.02
C ALA A 25 7.33 -33.45 -20.28
N ALA A 26 7.08 -32.96 -21.49
CA ALA A 26 5.74 -32.84 -22.03
C ALA A 26 5.03 -34.19 -22.00
N THR A 27 3.72 -34.19 -21.72
CA THR A 27 2.92 -35.40 -21.79
C THR A 27 2.97 -35.95 -23.22
N PRO A 28 3.41 -37.20 -23.45
CA PRO A 28 3.41 -37.78 -24.78
C PRO A 28 1.98 -37.85 -25.31
N LEU A 29 1.81 -37.49 -26.59
CA LEU A 29 0.56 -37.57 -27.35
C LEU A 29 -0.17 -38.89 -27.06
N THR A 30 -1.39 -38.80 -26.52
CA THR A 30 -2.28 -39.96 -26.44
C THR A 30 -2.72 -40.33 -27.86
N LYS A 31 -2.88 -41.64 -28.12
CA LYS A 31 -3.30 -42.21 -29.41
C LYS A 31 -4.72 -41.75 -29.81
N GLY A 32 -4.83 -40.51 -30.26
CA GLY A 32 -5.92 -39.93 -31.04
C GLY A 32 -5.32 -39.30 -32.30
N HIS A 33 -6.11 -39.14 -33.36
CA HIS A 33 -5.62 -38.50 -34.58
C HIS A 33 -5.34 -37.02 -34.28
N ALA A 34 -4.08 -36.66 -34.06
CA ALA A 34 -3.65 -35.28 -33.95
C ALA A 34 -3.58 -34.68 -35.37
N GLY A 35 -4.31 -33.60 -35.60
CA GLY A 35 -4.34 -32.89 -36.87
C GLY A 35 -3.94 -31.43 -36.70
N PHE A 36 -3.40 -30.84 -37.75
CA PHE A 36 -3.21 -29.39 -37.81
C PHE A 36 -4.34 -28.74 -38.58
N SER A 37 -4.79 -27.61 -38.07
CA SER A 37 -5.70 -26.70 -38.76
C SER A 37 -5.22 -25.27 -38.57
N SER A 38 -6.02 -24.30 -38.98
CA SER A 38 -5.77 -22.90 -38.67
C SER A 38 -7.08 -22.24 -38.29
N ILE A 39 -6.99 -21.28 -37.38
CA ILE A 39 -8.09 -20.38 -37.04
C ILE A 39 -7.70 -18.95 -37.43
N ARG A 40 -8.69 -18.13 -37.74
CA ARG A 40 -8.50 -16.69 -37.92
C ARG A 40 -8.63 -16.01 -36.56
N VAL A 41 -7.61 -15.32 -36.09
CA VAL A 41 -7.68 -14.48 -34.91
C VAL A 41 -7.99 -13.05 -35.35
N LEU A 42 -9.06 -12.47 -34.82
CA LEU A 42 -9.49 -11.10 -35.09
C LEU A 42 -9.43 -10.30 -33.79
N VAL A 43 -8.78 -9.13 -33.81
CA VAL A 43 -8.76 -8.19 -32.69
C VAL A 43 -9.58 -6.96 -33.07
N GLY A 44 -10.80 -6.84 -32.52
CA GLY A 44 -11.70 -5.74 -32.87
C GLY A 44 -11.94 -5.62 -34.38
N THR A 45 -11.57 -4.47 -34.98
CA THR A 45 -11.70 -4.21 -36.42
C THR A 45 -10.40 -4.43 -37.22
N SER A 46 -9.37 -5.00 -36.60
CA SER A 46 -8.07 -5.22 -37.24
C SER A 46 -8.11 -6.34 -38.28
N THR A 47 -7.08 -6.43 -39.12
CA THR A 47 -6.95 -7.52 -40.10
C THR A 47 -6.79 -8.86 -39.38
N SER A 48 -7.51 -9.90 -39.82
CA SER A 48 -7.42 -11.23 -39.22
C SER A 48 -6.05 -11.88 -39.45
N MET A 49 -5.45 -12.44 -38.41
CA MET A 49 -4.24 -13.26 -38.47
C MET A 49 -4.61 -14.74 -38.61
N SER A 50 -3.96 -15.49 -39.50
CA SER A 50 -4.14 -16.95 -39.57
C SER A 50 -3.18 -17.63 -38.62
N VAL A 51 -3.70 -18.28 -37.58
CA VAL A 51 -2.92 -18.89 -36.52
C VAL A 51 -2.98 -20.42 -36.61
N PRO A 52 -1.83 -21.13 -36.59
CA PRO A 52 -1.80 -22.58 -36.53
C PRO A 52 -2.49 -23.10 -35.25
N THR A 53 -3.27 -24.17 -35.41
CA THR A 53 -3.87 -24.89 -34.29
C THR A 53 -3.57 -26.37 -34.36
N LEU A 54 -3.41 -26.98 -33.18
CA LEU A 54 -3.24 -28.40 -33.00
C LEU A 54 -4.55 -28.98 -32.46
N VAL A 55 -5.18 -29.88 -33.20
CA VAL A 55 -6.44 -30.53 -32.82
C VAL A 55 -6.14 -31.94 -32.33
N GLN A 56 -6.49 -32.23 -31.07
CA GLN A 56 -6.32 -33.54 -30.44
C GLN A 56 -7.66 -34.01 -29.87
N GLY A 57 -8.34 -34.90 -30.58
CA GLY A 57 -9.70 -35.31 -30.20
C GLY A 57 -10.67 -34.14 -30.29
N ASN A 58 -11.26 -33.74 -29.15
CA ASN A 58 -12.18 -32.60 -29.05
C ASN A 58 -11.49 -31.31 -28.54
N GLN A 59 -10.18 -31.34 -28.32
CA GLN A 59 -9.41 -30.21 -27.83
C GLN A 59 -8.73 -29.50 -29.00
N THR A 60 -8.85 -28.17 -29.02
CA THR A 60 -8.11 -27.30 -29.94
C THR A 60 -7.08 -26.53 -29.14
N ASP A 61 -5.82 -26.65 -29.53
CA ASP A 61 -4.73 -25.89 -28.93
C ASP A 61 -4.25 -24.82 -29.92
N ILE A 62 -4.00 -23.61 -29.41
CA ILE A 62 -3.48 -22.48 -30.17
C ILE A 62 -1.96 -22.39 -30.03
N ALA A 63 -1.27 -22.04 -31.10
CA ALA A 63 0.16 -21.77 -31.06
C ALA A 63 0.45 -20.60 -30.11
N LEU A 64 1.29 -20.86 -29.10
CA LEU A 64 1.62 -19.87 -28.07
C LEU A 64 2.38 -18.68 -28.69
N TRP A 65 3.21 -18.93 -29.70
CA TRP A 65 3.99 -17.86 -30.33
C TRP A 65 3.09 -16.78 -30.96
N ASP A 66 2.05 -17.19 -31.67
CA ASP A 66 1.09 -16.26 -32.27
C ASP A 66 0.24 -15.56 -31.21
N LEU A 67 -0.15 -16.26 -30.14
CA LEU A 67 -0.81 -15.63 -28.99
C LEU A 67 0.07 -14.51 -28.39
N MET A 68 1.39 -14.72 -28.29
CA MET A 68 2.31 -13.65 -27.86
C MET A 68 2.35 -12.49 -28.86
N GLN A 69 2.35 -12.75 -30.17
CA GLN A 69 2.31 -11.67 -31.17
C GLN A 69 1.04 -10.83 -31.04
N VAL A 70 -0.12 -11.47 -30.88
CA VAL A 70 -1.40 -10.78 -30.67
C VAL A 70 -1.38 -9.92 -29.41
N LEU A 71 -0.84 -10.43 -28.30
CA LEU A 71 -0.67 -9.66 -27.07
C LEU A 71 0.28 -8.46 -27.24
N ASN A 72 1.38 -8.66 -27.99
CA ASN A 72 2.32 -7.60 -28.31
C ASN A 72 1.70 -6.50 -29.20
N GLU A 73 0.86 -6.88 -30.16
CA GLU A 73 0.15 -5.93 -31.04
C GLU A 73 -0.83 -5.03 -30.29
N ILE A 74 -1.42 -5.52 -29.19
CA ILE A 74 -2.36 -4.75 -28.37
C ILE A 74 -1.70 -4.10 -27.13
N GLY A 75 -0.36 -4.06 -27.10
CA GLY A 75 0.41 -3.26 -26.14
C GLY A 75 0.86 -3.96 -24.87
N PHE A 76 0.66 -5.27 -24.73
CA PHE A 76 1.28 -6.07 -23.66
C PHE A 76 2.68 -6.52 -24.10
N SER A 77 3.53 -6.89 -23.17
CA SER A 77 4.77 -7.61 -23.49
C SER A 77 4.61 -9.08 -23.13
N ALA A 78 4.71 -9.96 -24.12
CA ALA A 78 4.55 -11.40 -23.95
C ALA A 78 5.83 -12.16 -24.35
N SER A 79 6.29 -13.07 -23.49
CA SER A 79 7.48 -13.88 -23.74
C SER A 79 7.37 -15.31 -23.22
N TRP A 80 8.09 -16.22 -23.87
CA TRP A 80 8.18 -17.63 -23.48
C TRP A 80 9.63 -18.01 -23.20
N SER A 81 9.92 -18.47 -21.97
CA SER A 81 11.25 -19.00 -21.65
C SER A 81 11.21 -20.02 -20.51
N LYS A 82 12.01 -21.09 -20.62
CA LYS A 82 12.19 -22.10 -19.56
C LYS A 82 10.88 -22.66 -18.97
N GLY A 83 9.87 -22.86 -19.83
CA GLY A 83 8.56 -23.37 -19.41
C GLY A 83 7.66 -22.33 -18.73
N GLN A 84 8.00 -21.04 -18.84
CA GLN A 84 7.20 -19.93 -18.33
C GLN A 84 6.69 -19.08 -19.48
N PHE A 85 5.38 -18.84 -19.46
CA PHE A 85 4.72 -17.83 -20.27
C PHE A 85 4.55 -16.57 -19.43
N VAL A 86 5.33 -15.54 -19.73
CA VAL A 86 5.38 -14.28 -18.97
C VAL A 86 4.67 -13.20 -19.78
N ILE A 87 3.70 -12.55 -19.17
CA ILE A 87 2.97 -11.41 -19.70
C ILE A 87 3.23 -10.23 -18.77
N THR A 88 3.56 -9.09 -19.34
CA THR A 88 3.69 -7.82 -18.63
C THR A 88 2.69 -6.83 -19.22
N ALA A 89 1.79 -6.32 -18.39
CA ALA A 89 0.86 -5.29 -18.78
C ALA A 89 1.46 -3.89 -18.57
N PRO A 90 1.06 -2.90 -19.36
CA PRO A 90 1.31 -1.51 -19.02
C PRO A 90 0.66 -1.17 -17.67
N VAL A 91 1.32 -0.38 -16.82
CA VAL A 91 0.89 -0.10 -15.44
C VAL A 91 -0.55 0.41 -15.34
N SER A 92 -1.01 1.16 -16.35
CA SER A 92 -2.36 1.72 -16.40
C SER A 92 -3.44 0.72 -16.84
N VAL A 93 -3.06 -0.51 -17.24
CA VAL A 93 -3.99 -1.55 -17.69
C VAL A 93 -4.23 -2.53 -16.54
N PRO A 94 -5.48 -2.70 -16.09
CA PRO A 94 -5.77 -3.57 -14.96
C PRO A 94 -5.67 -5.05 -15.34
N VAL A 95 -5.03 -5.83 -14.48
CA VAL A 95 -4.87 -7.29 -14.63
C VAL A 95 -5.43 -8.04 -13.42
N ASN A 96 -5.89 -9.27 -13.64
CA ASN A 96 -6.30 -10.18 -12.58
C ASN A 96 -5.17 -11.18 -12.26
N GLU A 97 -4.39 -10.84 -11.22
CA GLU A 97 -3.29 -11.65 -10.70
C GLU A 97 -3.71 -12.73 -9.72
N ALA A 98 -5.02 -12.89 -9.44
CA ALA A 98 -5.48 -13.85 -8.44
C ALA A 98 -5.05 -15.29 -8.82
N PRO A 99 -4.44 -16.05 -7.89
CA PRO A 99 -3.97 -17.40 -8.18
C PRO A 99 -5.14 -18.29 -8.59
N GLY A 100 -4.98 -18.98 -9.72
CA GLY A 100 -5.91 -19.98 -10.24
C GLY A 100 -5.85 -21.28 -9.43
N PRO A 101 -6.77 -22.22 -9.73
CA PRO A 101 -6.82 -23.51 -9.04
C PRO A 101 -5.51 -24.30 -9.17
N ALA A 102 -5.02 -24.82 -8.04
CA ALA A 102 -3.82 -25.64 -8.00
C ALA A 102 -4.01 -26.98 -8.74
N GLY A 103 -2.93 -27.50 -9.34
CA GLY A 103 -2.89 -28.89 -9.85
C GLY A 103 -2.95 -29.06 -11.37
N LYS A 104 -3.06 -27.97 -12.15
CA LYS A 104 -2.79 -28.02 -13.58
C LYS A 104 -1.27 -28.21 -13.78
N GLY A 105 -0.82 -29.34 -14.32
CA GLY A 105 0.60 -29.54 -14.67
C GLY A 105 1.00 -28.72 -15.92
N GLY A 106 2.30 -28.59 -16.19
CA GLY A 106 2.80 -27.94 -17.42
C GLY A 106 3.44 -26.57 -17.19
N ALA A 107 3.21 -25.66 -18.15
CA ALA A 107 3.78 -24.32 -18.18
C ALA A 107 3.33 -23.45 -17.00
N VAL A 108 4.19 -22.55 -16.55
CA VAL A 108 3.85 -21.53 -15.55
C VAL A 108 3.42 -20.27 -16.28
N VAL A 109 2.23 -19.76 -15.97
CA VAL A 109 1.78 -18.44 -16.46
C VAL A 109 2.11 -17.41 -15.39
N VAL A 110 2.84 -16.37 -15.78
CA VAL A 110 3.26 -15.26 -14.93
C VAL A 110 2.69 -13.98 -15.53
N ILE A 111 1.93 -13.22 -14.75
CA ILE A 111 1.42 -11.89 -15.14
C ILE A 111 2.01 -10.89 -14.13
N ASP A 112 2.69 -9.86 -14.63
CA ASP A 112 3.31 -8.79 -13.83
C ASP A 112 4.18 -9.31 -12.67
N GLY A 113 4.88 -10.41 -12.92
CA GLY A 113 5.78 -11.05 -11.95
C GLY A 113 5.09 -12.01 -10.97
N GLN A 114 3.76 -12.07 -10.95
CA GLN A 114 2.99 -13.01 -10.14
C GLN A 114 2.64 -14.29 -10.90
N VAL A 115 2.80 -15.44 -10.24
CA VAL A 115 2.37 -16.72 -10.81
C VAL A 115 0.86 -16.82 -10.68
N VAL A 116 0.15 -16.72 -11.80
CA VAL A 116 -1.31 -16.72 -11.82
C VAL A 116 -1.88 -18.12 -11.99
N GLU A 117 -1.25 -18.98 -12.79
CA GLU A 117 -1.68 -20.37 -12.93
C GLU A 117 -0.60 -21.26 -13.56
N ARG A 118 -0.89 -22.55 -13.66
CA ARG A 118 -0.15 -23.49 -14.49
C ARG A 118 -1.09 -24.05 -15.54
N VAL A 119 -0.59 -24.32 -16.74
CA VAL A 119 -1.40 -24.76 -17.87
C VAL A 119 -0.72 -25.90 -18.63
N PRO A 120 -1.47 -26.92 -19.07
CA PRO A 120 -0.89 -27.98 -19.89
C PRO A 120 -0.45 -27.39 -21.24
N THR A 121 0.63 -27.92 -21.79
CA THR A 121 1.14 -27.51 -23.10
C THR A 121 1.52 -28.71 -23.94
N ALA A 122 1.34 -28.62 -25.24
CA ALA A 122 1.85 -29.58 -26.21
C ALA A 122 3.01 -28.96 -27.01
N ILE A 123 3.91 -29.80 -27.52
CA ILE A 123 4.97 -29.37 -28.43
C ILE A 123 4.78 -30.13 -29.73
N ALA A 124 4.64 -29.42 -30.85
CA ALA A 124 4.44 -30.01 -32.16
C ALA A 124 5.05 -29.12 -33.25
N THR A 125 5.38 -29.69 -34.42
CA THR A 125 5.89 -28.92 -35.56
C THR A 125 4.77 -28.74 -36.58
N PRO A 126 4.27 -27.50 -36.80
CA PRO A 126 3.27 -27.23 -37.84
C PRO A 126 3.75 -27.67 -39.24
N PRO A 127 2.83 -28.06 -40.15
CA PRO A 127 3.19 -28.38 -41.52
C PRO A 127 3.87 -27.19 -42.21
N GLY A 128 5.10 -27.40 -42.70
CA GLY A 128 5.89 -26.35 -43.35
C GLY A 128 6.73 -25.48 -42.39
N ALA A 129 6.61 -25.66 -41.07
CA ALA A 129 7.48 -24.99 -40.09
C ALA A 129 8.84 -25.70 -39.99
N SER A 130 9.91 -24.93 -39.80
CA SER A 130 11.28 -25.45 -39.63
C SER A 130 11.62 -25.81 -38.18
N SER A 131 10.79 -25.43 -37.22
CA SER A 131 11.00 -25.65 -35.78
C SER A 131 9.69 -26.03 -35.08
N PRO A 132 9.76 -26.82 -33.98
CA PRO A 132 8.59 -27.10 -33.16
C PRO A 132 8.11 -25.84 -32.44
N GLU A 133 6.80 -25.77 -32.21
CA GLU A 133 6.11 -24.72 -31.48
C GLU A 133 5.46 -25.29 -30.21
N VAL A 134 5.21 -24.40 -29.26
CA VAL A 134 4.45 -24.70 -28.04
C VAL A 134 3.00 -24.35 -28.29
N PHE A 135 2.11 -25.28 -27.95
CA PHE A 135 0.67 -25.15 -28.10
C PHE A 135 0.00 -25.14 -26.71
N LEU A 136 -0.98 -24.27 -26.54
CA LEU A 136 -1.77 -24.10 -25.33
C LEU A 136 -3.24 -24.42 -25.65
N PRO A 137 -3.99 -25.16 -24.80
CA PRO A 137 -5.41 -25.36 -25.02
C PRO A 137 -6.13 -24.02 -25.14
N LEU A 138 -7.01 -23.89 -26.13
CA LEU A 138 -7.71 -22.65 -26.41
C LEU A 138 -8.49 -22.15 -25.19
N THR A 139 -9.12 -23.05 -24.43
CA THR A 139 -9.82 -22.70 -23.18
C THR A 139 -8.90 -22.06 -22.15
N ASN A 140 -7.64 -22.49 -22.06
CA ASN A 140 -6.64 -21.87 -21.19
C ASN A 140 -6.19 -20.50 -21.74
N ALA A 141 -6.07 -20.37 -23.06
CA ALA A 141 -5.80 -19.07 -23.68
C ALA A 141 -6.92 -18.06 -23.38
N GLU A 142 -8.18 -18.49 -23.48
CA GLU A 142 -9.37 -17.69 -23.13
C GLU A 142 -9.35 -17.26 -21.66
N GLU A 143 -9.03 -18.16 -20.73
CA GLU A 143 -8.88 -17.85 -19.30
C GLU A 143 -7.77 -16.81 -19.05
N ILE A 144 -6.61 -16.95 -19.71
CA ILE A 144 -5.49 -16.00 -19.59
C ILE A 144 -5.88 -14.63 -20.17
N LEU A 145 -6.51 -14.59 -21.35
CA LEU A 145 -6.98 -13.34 -21.98
C LEU A 145 -8.03 -12.63 -21.13
N ALA A 146 -8.96 -13.38 -20.52
CA ALA A 146 -9.95 -12.82 -19.62
C ALA A 146 -9.32 -12.14 -18.40
N ARG A 147 -8.18 -12.63 -17.90
CA ARG A 147 -7.42 -11.97 -16.81
C ARG A 147 -6.86 -10.61 -17.22
N LEU A 148 -6.64 -10.39 -18.51
CA LEU A 148 -6.18 -9.11 -19.08
C LEU A 148 -7.35 -8.20 -19.49
N GLY A 149 -8.60 -8.62 -19.24
CA GLY A 149 -9.79 -7.90 -19.68
C GLY A 149 -10.14 -8.09 -21.17
N ILE A 150 -9.50 -9.04 -21.84
CA ILE A 150 -9.77 -9.36 -23.26
C ILE A 150 -10.77 -10.52 -23.30
N GLN A 151 -11.95 -10.29 -23.88
CA GLN A 151 -12.92 -11.35 -24.06
C GLN A 151 -12.63 -12.10 -25.36
N ALA A 152 -12.57 -13.42 -25.29
CA ALA A 152 -12.32 -14.28 -26.44
C ALA A 152 -13.57 -15.10 -26.75
N THR A 153 -14.00 -15.11 -28.01
CA THR A 153 -15.17 -15.87 -28.49
C THR A 153 -14.80 -16.65 -29.76
N LEU A 154 -14.91 -17.97 -29.71
CA LEU A 154 -14.72 -18.82 -30.90
C LEU A 154 -16.02 -18.97 -31.70
N ASN A 155 -16.01 -18.47 -32.94
CA ASN A 155 -17.10 -18.54 -33.91
C ASN A 155 -16.66 -19.37 -35.12
N GLY A 156 -16.84 -20.70 -35.05
CA GLY A 156 -16.42 -21.61 -36.11
C GLY A 156 -14.90 -21.71 -36.21
N ASP A 157 -14.32 -21.22 -37.30
CA ASP A 157 -12.87 -21.16 -37.53
C ASP A 157 -12.26 -19.79 -37.21
N GLN A 158 -13.01 -18.92 -36.52
CA GLN A 158 -12.59 -17.57 -36.16
C GLN A 158 -12.64 -17.36 -34.64
N LEU A 159 -11.53 -16.89 -34.06
CA LEU A 159 -11.42 -16.45 -32.68
C LEU A 159 -11.51 -14.93 -32.65
N ASP A 160 -12.63 -14.42 -32.17
CA ASP A 160 -12.86 -12.98 -32.00
C ASP A 160 -12.36 -12.56 -30.61
N LEU A 161 -11.41 -11.63 -30.60
CA LEU A 161 -10.87 -10.99 -29.40
C LEU A 161 -11.44 -9.58 -29.28
N ASP A 162 -12.29 -9.40 -28.27
CA ASP A 162 -12.81 -8.11 -27.87
C ASP A 162 -11.91 -7.51 -26.79
N ALA A 163 -11.03 -6.61 -27.23
CA ALA A 163 -10.17 -5.80 -26.38
C ALA A 163 -10.75 -4.39 -26.12
N SER A 164 -12.04 -4.14 -26.43
CA SER A 164 -12.66 -2.81 -26.23
C SER A 164 -12.70 -2.38 -24.76
N ALA A 165 -12.64 -3.33 -23.83
CA ALA A 165 -12.54 -3.11 -22.40
C ALA A 165 -11.09 -2.87 -21.91
N VAL A 166 -10.08 -3.09 -22.76
CA VAL A 166 -8.68 -2.82 -22.44
C VAL A 166 -8.44 -1.33 -22.63
N PRO A 167 -8.07 -0.59 -21.58
CA PRO A 167 -7.81 0.84 -21.72
C PRO A 167 -6.55 1.09 -22.54
N GLN A 168 -6.49 2.26 -23.18
CA GLN A 168 -5.27 2.69 -23.82
C GLN A 168 -4.17 2.86 -22.76
N PRO A 169 -2.96 2.30 -22.98
CA PRO A 169 -1.84 2.49 -22.08
C PRO A 169 -1.48 3.97 -21.90
N LEU A 170 -1.24 4.37 -20.66
CA LEU A 170 -0.66 5.67 -20.32
C LEU A 170 0.87 5.62 -20.52
N PRO A 171 1.54 6.79 -20.65
CA PRO A 171 2.99 6.87 -20.58
C PRO A 171 3.55 6.21 -19.31
N ASP A 172 4.74 5.62 -19.38
CA ASP A 172 5.36 4.88 -18.27
C ASP A 172 5.57 5.73 -16.99
N ASN A 173 5.55 7.05 -17.10
CA ASN A 173 5.67 7.99 -16.00
C ASN A 173 4.33 8.45 -15.42
N GLU A 174 3.23 7.80 -15.78
CA GLU A 174 1.87 8.14 -15.33
C GLU A 174 1.15 6.91 -14.80
N VAL A 175 0.40 7.08 -13.73
CA VAL A 175 -0.54 6.06 -13.22
C VAL A 175 -1.97 6.50 -13.47
N ALA A 176 -2.85 5.52 -13.66
CA ALA A 176 -4.27 5.80 -13.81
C ALA A 176 -4.95 5.95 -12.45
N VAL A 177 -6.10 6.63 -12.43
CA VAL A 177 -6.94 6.76 -11.21
C VAL A 177 -7.19 5.41 -10.53
N TRP A 178 -7.49 4.36 -11.30
CA TRP A 178 -7.77 3.04 -10.72
C TRP A 178 -6.59 2.46 -9.93
N ASN A 179 -5.33 2.75 -10.33
CA ASN A 179 -4.14 2.30 -9.60
C ASN A 179 -4.12 2.87 -8.18
N VAL A 180 -4.41 4.17 -8.05
CA VAL A 180 -4.50 4.87 -6.76
C VAL A 180 -5.63 4.28 -5.91
N LEU A 181 -6.80 4.08 -6.50
CA LEU A 181 -7.94 3.48 -5.80
C LEU A 181 -7.65 2.05 -5.33
N ALA A 182 -6.98 1.25 -6.15
CA ALA A 182 -6.56 -0.11 -5.79
C ALA A 182 -5.56 -0.12 -4.62
N ALA A 183 -4.55 0.75 -4.68
CA ALA A 183 -3.55 0.88 -3.61
C ALA A 183 -4.23 1.29 -2.29
N PHE A 184 -5.06 2.33 -2.30
CA PHE A 184 -5.76 2.77 -1.09
C PHE A 184 -6.76 1.74 -0.59
N ALA A 185 -7.51 1.07 -1.48
CA ALA A 185 -8.44 0.04 -1.07
C ALA A 185 -7.74 -1.14 -0.38
N SER A 186 -6.57 -1.55 -0.89
CA SER A 186 -5.74 -2.59 -0.28
C SER A 186 -5.28 -2.17 1.12
N VAL A 187 -4.78 -0.94 1.26
CA VAL A 187 -4.21 -0.43 2.50
C VAL A 187 -5.26 -0.12 3.58
N LEU A 188 -6.41 0.44 3.18
CA LEU A 188 -7.51 0.84 4.08
C LEU A 188 -8.57 -0.25 4.25
N GLY A 189 -8.42 -1.39 3.58
CA GLY A 189 -9.32 -2.54 3.73
C GLY A 189 -10.70 -2.34 3.09
N LEU A 190 -10.79 -1.61 1.97
CA LEU A 190 -12.05 -1.45 1.23
C LEU A 190 -12.35 -2.72 0.40
N PRO A 191 -13.42 -3.47 0.71
CA PRO A 191 -13.79 -4.63 -0.09
C PRO A 191 -14.26 -4.20 -1.49
N THR A 192 -13.90 -5.01 -2.49
CA THR A 192 -14.36 -4.81 -3.87
C THR A 192 -15.88 -4.93 -3.95
N ALA A 193 -16.49 -4.12 -4.83
CA ALA A 193 -17.93 -4.17 -5.04
C ALA A 193 -18.32 -5.49 -5.72
N PRO A 194 -19.51 -6.05 -5.40
CA PRO A 194 -20.01 -7.24 -6.08
C PRO A 194 -20.30 -6.93 -7.55
N ALA A 195 -20.46 -8.00 -8.35
CA ALA A 195 -20.89 -7.91 -9.74
C ALA A 195 -22.17 -7.06 -9.88
N GLY A 196 -22.32 -6.36 -11.00
CA GLY A 196 -23.48 -5.52 -11.29
C GLY A 196 -23.31 -4.85 -12.65
N SER A 197 -24.21 -3.92 -12.99
CA SER A 197 -24.13 -3.15 -14.24
C SER A 197 -23.17 -1.98 -14.11
N SER A 198 -22.47 -1.66 -15.20
CA SER A 198 -21.75 -0.40 -15.35
C SER A 198 -22.62 0.67 -16.01
N ALA A 199 -22.62 1.87 -15.42
CA ALA A 199 -23.20 3.06 -16.02
C ALA A 199 -22.18 3.82 -16.91
N TYR A 200 -20.93 3.37 -16.92
CA TYR A 200 -19.82 4.07 -17.54
C TYR A 200 -19.44 3.43 -18.86
N THR A 201 -19.20 4.26 -19.87
CA THR A 201 -18.77 3.80 -21.21
C THR A 201 -17.30 3.39 -21.23
N ASP A 202 -16.50 3.93 -20.32
CA ASP A 202 -15.06 3.71 -20.25
C ASP A 202 -14.67 2.58 -19.29
N LEU A 203 -15.60 2.04 -18.49
CA LEU A 203 -15.30 1.01 -17.49
C LEU A 203 -16.32 -0.13 -17.58
N SER A 204 -15.95 -1.18 -18.31
CA SER A 204 -16.74 -2.41 -18.43
C SER A 204 -16.75 -3.20 -17.13
N THR A 205 -17.83 -3.94 -16.86
CA THR A 205 -17.94 -4.86 -15.72
C THR A 205 -16.99 -6.05 -15.81
N ALA A 206 -16.45 -6.32 -17.01
CA ALA A 206 -15.41 -7.33 -17.23
C ALA A 206 -14.00 -6.83 -16.90
N SER A 207 -13.81 -5.52 -16.70
CA SER A 207 -12.50 -4.97 -16.34
C SER A 207 -12.12 -5.41 -14.92
N PRO A 208 -10.86 -5.85 -14.68
CA PRO A 208 -10.40 -6.14 -13.32
C PRO A 208 -10.47 -4.92 -12.37
N ALA A 209 -10.44 -3.68 -12.89
CA ALA A 209 -10.59 -2.46 -12.09
C ALA A 209 -12.03 -2.17 -11.63
N TRP A 210 -13.04 -2.81 -12.23
CA TRP A 210 -14.46 -2.50 -11.99
C TRP A 210 -14.84 -2.53 -10.51
N GLY A 211 -14.47 -3.60 -9.82
CA GLY A 211 -14.89 -3.84 -8.44
C GLY A 211 -14.38 -2.78 -7.48
N VAL A 212 -13.12 -2.35 -7.62
CA VAL A 212 -12.51 -1.37 -6.71
C VAL A 212 -12.98 0.05 -7.01
N VAL A 213 -13.06 0.43 -8.30
CA VAL A 213 -13.53 1.77 -8.70
C VAL A 213 -14.97 1.98 -8.22
N ARG A 214 -15.85 0.99 -8.43
CA ARG A 214 -17.24 1.06 -7.98
C ARG A 214 -17.35 1.16 -6.46
N ALA A 215 -16.52 0.42 -5.71
CA ALA A 215 -16.51 0.49 -4.26
C ALA A 215 -16.10 1.89 -3.78
N ALA A 216 -15.02 2.45 -4.32
CA ALA A 216 -14.52 3.78 -3.97
C ALA A 216 -15.54 4.89 -4.24
N ILE A 217 -16.27 4.81 -5.37
CA ILE A 217 -17.35 5.76 -5.70
C ILE A 217 -18.50 5.65 -4.68
N ARG A 218 -18.90 4.42 -4.33
CA ARG A 218 -19.99 4.18 -3.37
C ARG A 218 -19.66 4.71 -1.98
N GLU A 219 -18.43 4.51 -1.53
CA GLU A 219 -17.97 5.02 -0.22
C GLU A 219 -17.62 6.53 -0.25
N GLY A 220 -17.78 7.20 -1.39
CA GLY A 220 -17.52 8.63 -1.53
C GLY A 220 -16.04 9.02 -1.55
N TRP A 221 -15.13 8.05 -1.74
CA TRP A 221 -13.69 8.33 -1.84
C TRP A 221 -13.36 9.07 -3.14
N TYR A 222 -14.02 8.67 -4.23
CA TYR A 222 -13.78 9.16 -5.58
C TYR A 222 -15.06 9.65 -6.24
N GLN A 223 -14.98 10.80 -6.90
CA GLN A 223 -16.06 11.36 -7.69
C GLN A 223 -15.72 11.28 -9.18
N PRO A 224 -16.49 10.53 -9.98
CA PRO A 224 -16.29 10.48 -11.43
C PRO A 224 -16.42 11.84 -12.10
N PRO A 225 -15.70 12.09 -13.22
CA PRO A 225 -15.78 13.35 -13.96
C PRO A 225 -17.17 13.59 -14.57
N SER A 226 -17.94 12.53 -14.85
CA SER A 226 -19.31 12.65 -15.34
C SER A 226 -20.17 11.42 -15.00
N PRO A 227 -21.50 11.49 -15.15
CA PRO A 227 -22.37 10.32 -14.92
C PRO A 227 -22.14 9.13 -15.85
N THR A 228 -21.48 9.33 -17.01
CA THR A 228 -21.29 8.29 -18.04
C THR A 228 -19.82 7.94 -18.30
N SER A 229 -18.88 8.62 -17.65
CA SER A 229 -17.44 8.31 -17.72
C SER A 229 -16.90 8.27 -16.30
N SER A 230 -16.32 7.12 -15.96
CA SER A 230 -15.70 6.85 -14.68
C SER A 230 -14.41 7.63 -14.49
N GLY A 231 -13.66 7.92 -15.56
CA GLY A 231 -12.32 8.50 -15.47
C GLY A 231 -11.26 7.54 -14.92
N ALA A 232 -11.60 6.26 -14.68
CA ALA A 232 -10.73 5.29 -14.01
C ALA A 232 -9.37 5.09 -14.70
N PHE A 233 -9.33 5.28 -16.02
CA PHE A 233 -8.15 5.07 -16.87
C PHE A 233 -7.44 6.37 -17.29
N GLN A 234 -7.87 7.51 -16.77
CA GLN A 234 -7.20 8.79 -17.00
C GLN A 234 -5.98 8.91 -16.07
N PRO A 235 -4.93 9.67 -16.48
CA PRO A 235 -3.84 9.98 -15.57
C PRO A 235 -4.36 10.77 -14.38
N ILE A 236 -3.75 10.56 -13.23
CA ILE A 236 -4.10 11.25 -11.98
C ILE A 236 -2.94 12.08 -11.48
N THR A 237 -3.24 13.29 -11.02
CA THR A 237 -2.25 14.17 -10.37
C THR A 237 -2.08 13.84 -8.89
N TRP A 238 -0.95 14.24 -8.30
CA TRP A 238 -0.75 14.10 -6.86
C TRP A 238 -1.85 14.81 -6.05
N GLY A 239 -2.28 16.01 -6.48
CA GLY A 239 -3.34 16.76 -5.81
C GLY A 239 -4.66 15.99 -5.75
N GLU A 240 -5.05 15.32 -6.83
CA GLU A 240 -6.26 14.51 -6.89
C GLU A 240 -6.15 13.25 -6.02
N ALA A 241 -5.00 12.56 -6.05
CA ALA A 241 -4.77 11.38 -5.21
C ALA A 241 -4.80 11.73 -3.71
N ALA A 242 -4.21 12.86 -3.32
CA ALA A 242 -4.26 13.35 -1.95
C ALA A 242 -5.71 13.66 -1.51
N GLN A 243 -6.52 14.24 -2.41
CA GLN A 243 -7.94 14.49 -2.12
C GLN A 243 -8.72 13.18 -1.94
N ILE A 244 -8.47 12.16 -2.77
CA ILE A 244 -9.09 10.83 -2.63
C ILE A 244 -8.73 10.23 -1.27
N LEU A 245 -7.46 10.31 -0.85
CA LEU A 245 -7.02 9.81 0.46
C LEU A 245 -7.73 10.54 1.60
N TRP A 246 -7.90 11.87 1.48
CA TRP A 246 -8.62 12.66 2.49
C TRP A 246 -10.07 12.23 2.65
N ASN A 247 -10.76 12.04 1.52
CA ASN A 247 -12.12 11.52 1.51
C ASN A 247 -12.19 10.11 2.11
N ALA A 248 -11.22 9.25 1.78
CA ALA A 248 -11.15 7.88 2.29
C ALA A 248 -10.95 7.81 3.82
N LEU A 249 -10.24 8.79 4.38
CA LEU A 249 -10.06 8.95 5.83
C LEU A 249 -11.21 9.72 6.50
N GLY A 250 -12.23 10.11 5.75
CA GLY A 250 -13.40 10.83 6.25
C GLY A 250 -13.14 12.29 6.61
N ILE A 251 -12.02 12.87 6.18
CA ILE A 251 -11.66 14.25 6.50
C ILE A 251 -12.44 15.20 5.61
N SER A 252 -13.35 15.97 6.20
CA SER A 252 -14.18 16.91 5.45
C SER A 252 -13.42 18.21 5.13
N MET A 253 -13.90 18.98 4.13
CA MET A 253 -13.35 20.32 3.88
C MET A 253 -13.52 21.28 5.07
N GLN A 254 -14.54 21.07 5.92
CA GLN A 254 -14.75 21.88 7.12
C GLN A 254 -13.67 21.59 8.16
N ASP A 255 -13.35 20.31 8.34
CA ASP A 255 -12.30 19.85 9.24
C ASP A 255 -10.90 20.17 8.70
N GLY A 256 -10.77 20.24 7.36
CA GLY A 256 -9.54 20.56 6.63
C GLY A 256 -8.86 21.84 7.11
N ALA A 257 -9.62 22.86 7.56
CA ALA A 257 -9.05 24.09 8.11
C ALA A 257 -8.21 23.86 9.38
N TYR A 258 -8.48 22.80 10.13
CA TYR A 258 -7.75 22.42 11.34
C TYR A 258 -6.60 21.43 11.06
N GLN A 259 -6.64 20.74 9.92
CA GLN A 259 -5.58 19.83 9.51
C GLN A 259 -4.31 20.59 9.11
N PRO A 260 -3.11 20.08 9.45
CA PRO A 260 -1.83 20.69 9.07
C PRO A 260 -1.79 21.17 7.61
N GLY A 261 -1.50 22.45 7.39
CA GLY A 261 -1.38 23.04 6.06
C GLY A 261 -2.72 23.29 5.33
N GLY A 262 -3.86 22.94 5.92
CA GLY A 262 -5.19 23.36 5.44
C GLY A 262 -5.66 22.72 4.12
N SER A 263 -4.91 21.78 3.55
CA SER A 263 -5.19 21.18 2.24
C SER A 263 -4.70 19.72 2.21
N PRO A 264 -5.21 18.87 1.29
CA PRO A 264 -4.89 17.44 1.31
C PRO A 264 -3.40 17.17 1.10
N THR A 265 -2.77 17.90 0.18
CA THR A 265 -1.34 17.72 -0.14
C THR A 265 -0.44 18.22 0.98
N ALA A 266 -0.70 19.40 1.52
CA ALA A 266 0.07 19.96 2.64
C ALA A 266 -0.07 19.09 3.90
N TRP A 267 -1.27 18.55 4.14
CA TRP A 267 -1.53 17.61 5.22
C TRP A 267 -0.67 16.36 5.09
N ALA A 268 -0.69 15.69 3.93
CA ALA A 268 0.07 14.47 3.69
C ALA A 268 1.58 14.67 3.87
N SER A 269 2.13 15.80 3.40
CA SER A 269 3.53 16.15 3.64
C SER A 269 3.81 16.42 5.12
N ALA A 270 2.94 17.18 5.80
CA ALA A 270 3.13 17.57 7.20
C ALA A 270 3.13 16.37 8.17
N ILE A 271 2.37 15.32 7.87
CA ILE A 271 2.35 14.09 8.68
C ILE A 271 3.43 13.07 8.24
N GLY A 272 4.17 13.38 7.17
CA GLY A 272 5.29 12.59 6.69
C GLY A 272 4.93 11.41 5.77
N LEU A 273 3.73 11.41 5.17
CA LEU A 273 3.35 10.40 4.17
C LEU A 273 4.11 10.57 2.86
N VAL A 274 4.41 11.82 2.48
CA VAL A 274 5.15 12.14 1.26
C VAL A 274 6.17 13.25 1.51
N PRO A 275 7.21 13.38 0.67
CA PRO A 275 8.09 14.54 0.67
C PRO A 275 7.36 15.87 0.39
N GLU A 276 7.93 16.98 0.84
CA GLU A 276 7.37 18.34 0.62
C GLU A 276 7.52 18.81 -0.84
N ASN A 277 8.35 18.18 -1.65
CA ASN A 277 8.74 18.65 -2.99
C ASN A 277 7.92 18.06 -4.14
N TRP A 278 6.86 17.29 -3.85
CA TRP A 278 5.96 16.78 -4.88
C TRP A 278 5.04 17.90 -5.39
N ASP A 279 4.97 18.08 -6.71
CA ASP A 279 4.11 19.08 -7.33
C ASP A 279 2.66 18.57 -7.37
N PRO A 280 1.70 19.24 -6.72
CA PRO A 280 0.29 18.83 -6.76
C PRO A 280 -0.30 18.75 -8.16
N ALA A 281 0.24 19.49 -9.13
CA ALA A 281 -0.26 19.55 -10.50
C ALA A 281 0.39 18.52 -11.44
N SER A 282 1.45 17.83 -11.02
CA SER A 282 2.08 16.80 -11.86
C SER A 282 1.33 15.48 -11.76
N ASN A 283 1.25 14.78 -12.90
CA ASN A 283 0.80 13.39 -12.95
C ASN A 283 1.68 12.53 -12.03
N MET A 284 1.04 11.66 -11.25
CA MET A 284 1.75 10.73 -10.39
C MET A 284 2.46 9.65 -11.19
N THR A 285 3.68 9.34 -10.79
CA THR A 285 4.44 8.19 -11.27
C THR A 285 4.13 6.94 -10.44
N ALA A 286 4.47 5.76 -10.96
CA ALA A 286 4.34 4.50 -10.22
C ALA A 286 5.17 4.50 -8.92
N GLN A 287 6.38 5.06 -8.97
CA GLN A 287 7.26 5.14 -7.79
C GLN A 287 6.67 6.03 -6.69
N GLU A 288 6.02 7.12 -7.06
CA GLU A 288 5.33 8.00 -6.11
C GLU A 288 4.12 7.28 -5.49
N LEU A 289 3.32 6.59 -6.29
CA LEU A 289 2.23 5.78 -5.76
C LEU A 289 2.72 4.70 -4.79
N ASP A 290 3.77 3.97 -5.12
CA ASP A 290 4.37 2.94 -4.26
C ASP A 290 4.86 3.54 -2.94
N THR A 291 5.53 4.70 -3.01
CA THR A 291 6.03 5.40 -1.82
C THR A 291 4.87 5.83 -0.91
N LEU A 292 3.83 6.43 -1.48
CA LEU A 292 2.65 6.86 -0.72
C LEU A 292 1.93 5.66 -0.09
N ALA A 293 1.69 4.60 -0.86
CA ALA A 293 0.98 3.42 -0.39
C ALA A 293 1.76 2.68 0.70
N SER A 294 3.08 2.55 0.55
CA SER A 294 3.96 1.95 1.57
C SER A 294 3.96 2.77 2.85
N ASN A 295 4.17 4.08 2.76
CA ASN A 295 4.17 4.95 3.93
C ASN A 295 2.81 4.96 4.63
N LEU A 296 1.71 4.98 3.88
CA LEU A 296 0.36 4.90 4.45
C LEU A 296 0.15 3.56 5.17
N HIS A 297 0.57 2.44 4.57
CA HIS A 297 0.48 1.12 5.17
C HIS A 297 1.27 1.04 6.48
N GLU A 298 2.54 1.46 6.47
CA GLU A 298 3.40 1.53 7.65
C GLU A 298 2.78 2.41 8.75
N CYS A 299 2.24 3.57 8.37
CA CYS A 299 1.62 4.48 9.33
C CYS A 299 0.33 3.91 9.93
N LEU A 300 -0.48 3.19 9.17
CA LEU A 300 -1.69 2.53 9.67
C LEU A 300 -1.39 1.30 10.52
N GLN A 301 -0.34 0.54 10.20
CA GLN A 301 0.19 -0.53 11.05
C GLN A 301 0.69 0.05 12.39
N GLY A 302 1.20 1.28 12.36
CA GLY A 302 1.69 2.03 13.51
C GLY A 302 3.17 1.86 13.79
N ASP A 303 3.89 1.10 12.97
CA ASP A 303 5.34 0.92 13.08
C ASP A 303 6.02 0.57 11.74
N VAL A 304 7.32 0.86 11.65
CA VAL A 304 8.18 0.42 10.55
C VAL A 304 9.53 -0.07 11.10
N GLU A 305 9.98 -1.26 10.67
CA GLU A 305 11.30 -1.76 11.02
C GLU A 305 12.38 -0.98 10.25
N THR A 306 13.23 -0.26 10.98
CA THR A 306 14.30 0.58 10.41
C THR A 306 15.68 -0.10 10.45
N ALA A 307 15.83 -1.09 11.31
CA ALA A 307 16.97 -2.00 11.40
C ALA A 307 16.54 -3.26 12.17
N ALA A 308 17.33 -4.33 12.09
CA ALA A 308 17.02 -5.57 12.79
C ALA A 308 16.70 -5.33 14.28
N ASN A 309 15.50 -5.72 14.70
CA ASN A 309 14.99 -5.53 16.07
C ASN A 309 14.83 -4.06 16.50
N THR A 310 14.67 -3.13 15.55
CA THR A 310 14.51 -1.70 15.79
C THR A 310 13.40 -1.13 14.91
N TRP A 311 12.36 -0.62 15.55
CA TRP A 311 11.17 -0.08 14.90
C TRP A 311 11.02 1.40 15.21
N ARG A 312 10.68 2.20 14.20
CA ARG A 312 10.16 3.55 14.41
C ARG A 312 8.64 3.43 14.53
N LEU A 313 8.06 4.05 15.55
CA LEU A 313 6.60 4.10 15.66
C LEU A 313 6.06 5.16 14.70
N CYS A 314 4.85 4.94 14.21
CA CYS A 314 4.11 5.88 13.39
C CYS A 314 2.79 6.19 14.09
N TYR A 315 2.37 7.45 14.08
CA TYR A 315 1.03 7.83 14.56
C TYR A 315 0.01 7.59 13.44
N PRO A 316 -0.96 6.66 13.59
CA PRO A 316 -1.89 6.36 12.52
C PRO A 316 -2.69 7.59 12.06
N PRO A 317 -2.75 7.88 10.73
CA PRO A 317 -3.52 8.98 10.17
C PRO A 317 -5.01 8.92 10.54
N ALA A 318 -5.62 10.05 10.91
CA ALA A 318 -7.06 10.16 11.11
C ALA A 318 -7.52 11.61 10.93
N ASP A 319 -8.84 11.83 10.96
CA ASP A 319 -9.39 13.18 11.14
C ASP A 319 -9.13 13.67 12.56
N GLU A 320 -8.06 14.45 12.73
CA GLU A 320 -7.67 15.01 14.03
C GLU A 320 -8.72 15.94 14.65
N TYR A 321 -9.57 16.59 13.84
CA TYR A 321 -10.62 17.42 14.41
C TYR A 321 -11.63 16.56 15.18
N GLN A 322 -12.09 15.47 14.56
CA GLN A 322 -13.01 14.51 15.18
C GLN A 322 -12.35 13.67 16.27
N THR A 323 -11.07 13.31 16.08
CA THR A 323 -10.39 12.32 16.93
C THR A 323 -9.73 12.92 18.17
N THR A 324 -9.40 14.21 18.11
CA THR A 324 -8.50 14.86 19.07
C THR A 324 -8.99 16.23 19.54
N LEU A 325 -9.49 17.07 18.62
CA LEU A 325 -9.70 18.50 18.91
C LEU A 325 -11.14 18.89 19.27
N GLN A 326 -12.09 17.97 19.17
CA GLN A 326 -13.47 18.25 19.59
C GLN A 326 -13.52 18.43 21.11
N SER A 327 -13.68 19.68 21.57
CA SER A 327 -13.95 19.94 22.99
C SER A 327 -15.36 19.47 23.33
N GLY A 328 -15.52 18.81 24.48
CA GLY A 328 -16.81 18.31 24.98
C GLY A 328 -17.87 19.38 25.32
N GLY A 329 -17.74 20.60 24.78
CA GLY A 329 -18.66 21.71 25.00
C GLY A 329 -18.69 22.77 23.88
N GLY A 330 -18.10 22.50 22.71
CA GLY A 330 -18.15 23.39 21.54
C GLY A 330 -17.29 24.66 21.63
N GLN A 331 -16.45 24.82 22.67
CA GLN A 331 -15.48 25.91 22.76
C GLN A 331 -14.17 25.51 22.07
N PRO A 332 -13.58 26.34 21.19
CA PRO A 332 -12.34 25.98 20.52
C PRO A 332 -11.19 25.85 21.54
N LEU A 333 -10.47 24.73 21.50
CA LEU A 333 -9.29 24.50 22.34
C LEU A 333 -8.16 25.48 22.00
N PHE A 334 -8.07 25.88 20.74
CA PHE A 334 -7.01 26.73 20.20
C PHE A 334 -7.56 28.09 19.78
N ALA A 335 -6.75 29.15 19.97
CA ALA A 335 -7.14 30.52 19.65
C ALA A 335 -7.26 30.78 18.13
N SER A 336 -6.61 29.95 17.31
CA SER A 336 -6.63 30.04 15.87
C SER A 336 -6.52 28.66 15.21
N THR A 337 -6.88 28.56 13.93
CA THR A 337 -6.63 27.36 13.11
C THR A 337 -5.13 27.07 12.99
N ALA A 338 -4.30 28.11 12.87
CA ALA A 338 -2.84 27.96 12.80
C ALA A 338 -2.26 27.28 14.06
N ASP A 339 -2.76 27.65 15.25
CA ASP A 339 -2.32 27.02 16.51
C ASP A 339 -2.76 25.55 16.58
N ALA A 340 -3.97 25.23 16.11
CA ALA A 340 -4.46 23.85 16.04
C ALA A 340 -3.61 23.00 15.07
N GLN A 341 -3.32 23.54 13.88
CA GLN A 341 -2.44 22.89 12.90
C GLN A 341 -1.05 22.62 13.46
N ALA A 342 -0.45 23.61 14.13
CA ALA A 342 0.87 23.46 14.76
C ALA A 342 0.86 22.38 15.87
N ALA A 343 -0.21 22.33 16.67
CA ALA A 343 -0.38 21.31 17.71
C ALA A 343 -0.51 19.89 17.12
N ILE A 344 -1.27 19.73 16.04
CA ILE A 344 -1.37 18.45 15.32
C ILE A 344 -0.02 18.06 14.73
N SER A 345 0.66 18.96 14.01
CA SER A 345 1.98 18.68 13.44
C SER A 345 2.98 18.25 14.50
N ALA A 346 3.01 18.93 15.65
CA ALA A 346 3.87 18.55 16.77
C ALA A 346 3.55 17.15 17.33
N THR A 347 2.26 16.78 17.33
CA THR A 347 1.80 15.45 17.76
C THR A 347 2.35 14.36 16.85
N TYR A 348 2.15 14.48 15.54
CA TYR A 348 2.70 13.54 14.55
C TYR A 348 4.23 13.48 14.61
N GLN A 349 4.90 14.63 14.65
CA GLN A 349 6.35 14.71 14.74
C GLN A 349 6.91 14.04 16.00
N PHE A 350 6.24 14.18 17.15
CA PHE A 350 6.65 13.53 18.38
C PHE A 350 6.56 12.00 18.26
N PHE A 351 5.39 11.48 17.88
CA PHE A 351 5.16 10.03 17.80
C PHE A 351 6.04 9.38 16.72
N ASN A 352 6.20 10.03 15.56
CA ASN A 352 7.03 9.54 14.46
C ASN A 352 8.55 9.53 14.78
N GLN A 353 8.96 10.08 15.92
CA GLN A 353 10.35 10.02 16.41
C GLN A 353 10.56 8.97 17.52
N LEU A 354 9.51 8.30 17.97
CA LEU A 354 9.63 7.22 18.95
C LEU A 354 10.28 6.00 18.30
N VAL A 355 11.21 5.39 19.04
CA VAL A 355 11.94 4.20 18.56
C VAL A 355 11.78 3.08 19.57
N VAL A 356 11.29 1.93 19.12
CA VAL A 356 11.24 0.70 19.89
C VAL A 356 12.41 -0.19 19.50
N THR A 357 13.10 -0.74 20.48
CA THR A 357 14.19 -1.71 20.28
C THR A 357 13.96 -2.96 21.09
N ARG A 358 14.28 -4.12 20.51
CA ARG A 358 14.26 -5.40 21.21
C ARG A 358 15.70 -5.87 21.44
N SER A 359 16.03 -6.16 22.71
CA SER A 359 17.29 -6.79 23.09
C SER A 359 17.01 -8.04 23.92
N GLY A 360 17.27 -9.20 23.32
CA GLY A 360 16.85 -10.49 23.87
C GLY A 360 15.32 -10.56 23.99
N GLN A 361 14.82 -10.76 25.22
CA GLN A 361 13.38 -10.79 25.51
C GLN A 361 12.83 -9.45 26.02
N ARG A 362 13.66 -8.40 26.10
CA ARG A 362 13.25 -7.10 26.63
C ARG A 362 13.02 -6.12 25.49
N TRP A 363 12.01 -5.29 25.68
CA TRP A 363 11.59 -4.26 24.76
C TRP A 363 11.79 -2.89 25.41
N PHE A 364 12.29 -1.93 24.63
CA PHE A 364 12.60 -0.60 25.10
C PHE A 364 12.04 0.44 24.14
N LEU A 365 11.30 1.39 24.68
CA LEU A 365 10.88 2.60 24.00
C LEU A 365 11.91 3.70 24.27
N THR A 366 12.47 4.29 23.22
CA THR A 366 13.32 5.48 23.29
C THR A 366 12.54 6.69 22.82
N LEU A 367 12.51 7.74 23.65
CA LEU A 367 11.83 8.97 23.35
C LEU A 367 12.79 9.98 22.69
N PRO A 368 12.28 10.85 21.78
CA PRO A 368 13.03 12.02 21.35
C PRO A 368 13.28 12.97 22.53
N SER A 369 14.19 13.92 22.34
CA SER A 369 14.27 15.05 23.25
C SER A 369 12.93 15.79 23.22
N ALA A 370 12.34 16.05 24.39
CA ALA A 370 11.08 16.78 24.45
C ALA A 370 11.23 18.11 23.70
N PRO A 371 10.34 18.41 22.74
CA PRO A 371 10.32 19.71 22.07
C PRO A 371 10.34 20.84 23.08
N SER A 372 11.13 21.88 22.83
CA SER A 372 11.05 23.12 23.59
C SER A 372 9.66 23.72 23.45
N GLY A 373 9.00 24.10 24.55
CA GLY A 373 7.70 24.77 24.52
C GLY A 373 6.69 24.20 25.53
N TYR A 374 5.41 24.23 25.14
CA TYR A 374 4.29 23.78 25.99
C TYR A 374 3.96 22.28 25.86
N GLY A 375 4.66 21.55 24.98
CA GLY A 375 4.43 20.13 24.74
C GLY A 375 5.20 19.21 25.68
N PHE A 376 4.59 18.10 26.11
CA PHE A 376 5.23 17.08 26.94
C PHE A 376 4.57 15.71 26.76
N ALA A 377 5.29 14.63 27.08
CA ALA A 377 4.75 13.28 27.01
C ALA A 377 4.52 12.69 28.40
N THR A 378 3.48 11.87 28.53
CA THR A 378 3.31 10.97 29.67
C THR A 378 3.30 9.52 29.18
N ILE A 379 3.95 8.65 29.94
CA ILE A 379 4.02 7.21 29.66
C ILE A 379 3.53 6.48 30.90
N SER A 380 2.65 5.52 30.72
CA SER A 380 2.10 4.72 31.80
C SER A 380 1.96 3.26 31.39
N ALA A 381 1.93 2.36 32.37
CA ALA A 381 1.77 0.93 32.15
C ALA A 381 0.99 0.31 33.31
N LEU A 382 0.28 -0.78 33.06
CA LEU A 382 -0.33 -1.56 34.13
C LEU A 382 0.78 -2.17 35.01
N GLY A 383 0.75 -1.89 36.32
CA GLY A 383 1.80 -2.35 37.24
C GLY A 383 3.04 -1.45 37.31
N GLY A 384 3.04 -0.33 36.59
CA GLY A 384 4.16 0.63 36.53
C GLY A 384 5.21 0.25 35.49
N LEU A 385 6.21 1.12 35.35
CA LEU A 385 7.26 1.00 34.34
C LEU A 385 8.64 1.27 34.94
N SER A 386 9.69 0.92 34.21
CA SER A 386 11.05 1.32 34.55
C SER A 386 11.65 2.17 33.44
N TYR A 387 12.40 3.21 33.81
CA TYR A 387 13.07 4.10 32.85
C TYR A 387 14.53 4.37 33.21
N GLN A 388 15.31 4.83 32.24
CA GLN A 388 16.67 5.33 32.40
C GLN A 388 16.86 6.60 31.56
N THR A 389 17.71 7.52 32.01
CA THR A 389 18.01 8.79 31.30
C THR A 389 19.41 8.81 30.67
N LYS A 390 20.22 7.79 30.96
CA LYS A 390 21.57 7.62 30.41
C LYS A 390 21.73 6.16 29.98
N PRO A 391 22.22 5.88 28.76
CA PRO A 391 22.53 4.51 28.33
C PRO A 391 23.46 3.81 29.32
N GLY A 392 23.08 2.62 29.78
CA GLY A 392 23.83 1.85 30.77
C GLY A 392 23.73 2.37 32.22
N GLY A 393 22.85 3.34 32.48
CA GLY A 393 22.56 3.83 33.82
C GLY A 393 21.68 2.88 34.63
N ALA A 394 21.38 3.27 35.87
CA ALA A 394 20.41 2.56 36.71
C ALA A 394 18.99 2.76 36.17
N TRP A 395 18.20 1.68 36.18
CA TRP A 395 16.77 1.73 35.89
C TRP A 395 16.02 2.22 37.15
N ILE A 396 15.09 3.15 36.95
CA ILE A 396 14.26 3.74 37.99
C ILE A 396 12.83 3.27 37.77
N SER A 397 12.21 2.66 38.78
CA SER A 397 10.82 2.23 38.72
C SER A 397 9.89 3.38 39.11
N ALA A 398 8.82 3.56 38.34
CA ALA A 398 7.80 4.59 38.57
C ALA A 398 6.42 4.10 38.11
N PRO A 399 5.32 4.57 38.70
CA PRO A 399 3.97 4.23 38.21
C PRO A 399 3.71 4.81 36.81
N SER A 400 4.32 5.96 36.50
CA SER A 400 4.27 6.65 35.22
C SER A 400 5.50 7.54 35.06
N VAL A 401 5.78 7.98 33.84
CA VAL A 401 6.81 8.97 33.52
C VAL A 401 6.14 10.18 32.89
N ASP A 402 6.38 11.37 33.47
CA ASP A 402 6.08 12.67 32.85
C ASP A 402 7.41 13.29 32.42
N THR A 403 7.56 13.62 31.13
CA THR A 403 8.83 14.15 30.61
C THR A 403 9.24 15.50 31.21
N ARG A 404 8.33 16.22 31.88
CA ARG A 404 8.64 17.47 32.59
C ARG A 404 9.38 17.24 33.90
N ASP A 405 9.13 16.10 34.54
CA ASP A 405 9.70 15.74 35.84
C ASP A 405 11.02 14.95 35.68
N VAL A 406 11.40 14.61 34.45
CA VAL A 406 12.60 13.82 34.16
C VAL A 406 13.73 14.68 33.63
N SER A 407 14.81 14.78 34.40
CA SER A 407 16.05 15.44 33.96
C SER A 407 16.88 14.50 33.07
N VAL A 408 16.91 14.78 31.76
CA VAL A 408 17.74 14.05 30.79
C VAL A 408 19.04 14.82 30.57
N PRO A 409 20.23 14.24 30.84
CA PRO A 409 21.51 14.88 30.56
C PRO A 409 21.67 15.25 29.08
N LYS A 410 22.51 16.24 28.73
CA LYS A 410 22.74 16.68 27.34
C LYS A 410 23.11 15.56 26.34
N GLN A 411 23.77 14.51 26.81
CA GLN A 411 24.14 13.32 26.00
C GLN A 411 23.28 12.09 26.34
N GLY A 412 22.30 12.25 27.23
CA GLY A 412 21.38 11.22 27.66
C GLY A 412 20.22 11.06 26.67
N ARG A 413 19.47 9.98 26.86
CA ARG A 413 18.19 9.72 26.18
C ARG A 413 17.26 9.07 27.19
N LEU A 414 15.98 9.42 27.14
CA LEU A 414 14.97 8.76 27.94
C LEU A 414 14.60 7.44 27.26
N ALA A 415 14.88 6.33 27.94
CA ALA A 415 14.46 5.00 27.53
C ALA A 415 13.56 4.39 28.61
N VAL A 416 12.47 3.76 28.19
CA VAL A 416 11.45 3.13 29.04
C VAL A 416 11.33 1.66 28.67
N THR A 417 11.23 0.77 29.64
CA THR A 417 10.93 -0.64 29.37
C THR A 417 9.47 -0.79 28.95
N ILE A 418 9.21 -1.55 27.89
CA ILE A 418 7.84 -1.94 27.51
C ILE A 418 7.54 -3.27 28.22
N PRO A 419 6.62 -3.29 29.20
CA PRO A 419 6.23 -4.53 29.85
C PRO A 419 5.36 -5.39 28.91
N PRO A 420 5.16 -6.68 29.22
CA PRO A 420 4.32 -7.58 28.40
C PRO A 420 2.91 -7.05 28.16
N GLU A 421 2.35 -6.33 29.13
CA GLU A 421 1.02 -5.73 29.07
C GLU A 421 0.96 -4.46 28.20
N GLY A 422 2.11 -3.92 27.78
CA GLY A 422 2.21 -2.71 26.97
C GLY A 422 2.32 -1.40 27.74
N LEU A 423 2.36 -0.30 26.99
CA LEU A 423 2.47 1.08 27.45
C LEU A 423 1.39 1.93 26.80
N ILE A 424 0.82 2.87 27.55
CA ILE A 424 0.10 4.00 26.98
C ILE A 424 1.02 5.21 26.97
N ILE A 425 1.22 5.79 25.79
CA ILE A 425 2.03 6.98 25.55
C ILE A 425 1.08 8.08 25.12
N THR A 426 1.09 9.21 25.80
CA THR A 426 0.30 10.38 25.40
C THR A 426 1.20 11.57 25.12
N TRP A 427 0.88 12.32 24.07
CA TRP A 427 1.44 13.64 23.81
C TRP A 427 0.44 14.69 24.29
N ASN A 428 0.93 15.61 25.12
CA ASN A 428 0.10 16.60 25.81
C ASN A 428 0.63 18.00 25.54
N GLN A 429 -0.27 18.96 25.60
CA GLN A 429 0.08 20.38 25.56
C GLN A 429 -0.45 21.08 26.80
N MET A 430 0.40 21.89 27.43
CA MET A 430 -0.02 22.82 28.48
C MET A 430 -0.86 23.93 27.86
N MET A 431 -2.00 24.23 28.48
CA MET A 431 -2.95 25.25 28.07
C MET A 431 -3.09 26.28 29.21
N PRO A 432 -2.13 27.22 29.37
CA PRO A 432 -2.16 28.18 30.48
C PRO A 432 -3.43 29.03 30.50
N SER A 433 -3.96 29.37 29.33
CA SER A 433 -5.22 30.12 29.18
C SER A 433 -6.45 29.37 29.71
N LEU A 434 -6.38 28.03 29.76
CA LEU A 434 -7.43 27.15 30.27
C LEU A 434 -7.09 26.58 31.67
N GLY A 435 -5.94 26.96 32.24
CA GLY A 435 -5.50 26.50 33.56
C GLY A 435 -5.19 24.99 33.65
N GLY A 436 -4.87 24.32 32.54
CA GLY A 436 -4.73 22.86 32.52
C GLY A 436 -3.86 22.31 31.39
N THR A 437 -4.02 21.03 31.10
CA THR A 437 -3.32 20.31 30.04
C THR A 437 -4.32 19.55 29.17
N VAL A 438 -4.05 19.47 27.88
CA VAL A 438 -4.85 18.71 26.93
C VAL A 438 -3.99 17.58 26.33
N ALA A 439 -4.55 16.37 26.28
CA ALA A 439 -3.95 15.27 25.53
C ALA A 439 -4.29 15.46 24.05
N LEU A 440 -3.27 15.54 23.20
CA LEU A 440 -3.38 15.76 21.76
C LEU A 440 -3.18 14.48 20.95
N GLY A 441 -2.74 13.41 21.58
CA GLY A 441 -2.66 12.11 20.91
C GLY A 441 -2.21 11.05 21.89
N ALA A 442 -2.60 9.81 21.60
CA ALA A 442 -2.28 8.66 22.43
C ALA A 442 -2.03 7.41 21.58
N LEU A 443 -1.00 6.64 21.95
CA LEU A 443 -0.70 5.32 21.43
C LEU A 443 -0.70 4.29 22.56
N ASP A 444 -1.32 3.16 22.32
CA ASP A 444 -1.06 1.91 23.03
C ASP A 444 0.03 1.13 22.29
N VAL A 445 1.08 0.73 22.98
CA VAL A 445 2.25 0.04 22.42
C VAL A 445 2.57 -1.19 23.26
N SER A 446 2.48 -2.37 22.66
CA SER A 446 2.79 -3.64 23.33
C SER A 446 3.79 -4.49 22.55
N PRO A 447 4.52 -5.41 23.21
CA PRO A 447 5.38 -6.36 22.52
C PRO A 447 4.58 -7.31 21.61
N GLY A 448 5.04 -7.52 20.38
CA GLY A 448 4.43 -8.48 19.45
C GLY A 448 5.43 -9.53 18.91
N PRO A 449 4.95 -10.52 18.16
CA PRO A 449 5.78 -11.62 17.66
C PRO A 449 6.76 -11.19 16.56
N SER A 450 6.36 -10.23 15.70
CA SER A 450 7.11 -9.74 14.54
C SER A 450 7.57 -8.27 14.66
N GLY A 451 7.22 -7.60 15.75
CA GLY A 451 7.39 -6.16 15.96
C GLY A 451 6.53 -5.68 17.13
N PRO A 452 6.55 -4.40 17.50
CA PRO A 452 5.58 -3.85 18.43
C PRO A 452 4.16 -3.93 17.83
N SER A 453 3.16 -4.14 18.66
CA SER A 453 1.76 -3.86 18.29
C SER A 453 1.45 -2.44 18.73
N VAL A 454 0.97 -1.63 17.79
CA VAL A 454 0.70 -0.20 18.00
C VAL A 454 -0.75 0.07 17.66
N GLN A 455 -1.46 0.75 18.56
CA GLN A 455 -2.83 1.16 18.34
C GLN A 455 -3.00 2.64 18.71
N ARG A 456 -3.62 3.40 17.80
CA ARG A 456 -4.09 4.74 18.11
C ARG A 456 -5.25 4.67 19.10
N VAL A 457 -5.15 5.43 20.19
CA VAL A 457 -6.24 5.59 21.16
C VAL A 457 -6.95 6.90 20.85
N ASN A 458 -8.23 6.81 20.46
CA ASN A 458 -9.06 7.98 20.24
C ASN A 458 -9.39 8.65 21.58
N ILE A 459 -9.11 9.95 21.69
CA ILE A 459 -9.29 10.69 22.94
C ILE A 459 -10.70 11.28 22.91
N ALA A 460 -11.68 10.51 23.42
CA ALA A 460 -13.06 10.98 23.53
C ALA A 460 -13.14 12.06 24.63
N SER A 461 -13.13 13.32 24.19
CA SER A 461 -13.10 14.54 25.00
C SER A 461 -11.79 14.76 25.79
N PRO A 462 -11.23 15.98 25.76
CA PRO A 462 -10.22 16.37 26.73
C PRO A 462 -10.95 16.55 28.06
N ASN A 463 -11.13 15.47 28.80
CA ASN A 463 -11.35 15.58 30.23
C ASN A 463 -10.10 16.26 30.78
N LEU A 464 -10.15 17.59 30.91
CA LEU A 464 -9.20 18.35 31.70
C LEU A 464 -9.14 17.60 33.04
N PRO A 465 -8.04 16.90 33.37
CA PRO A 465 -7.94 16.36 34.71
C PRO A 465 -8.08 17.56 35.66
N PRO A 466 -8.81 17.41 36.78
CA PRO A 466 -8.87 18.49 37.76
C PRO A 466 -7.44 18.92 38.07
N PRO A 467 -7.18 20.24 38.21
CA PRO A 467 -5.83 20.77 38.36
C PRO A 467 -5.11 19.95 39.42
N ILE A 468 -4.01 19.31 39.03
CA ILE A 468 -3.13 18.65 39.98
C ILE A 468 -2.56 19.80 40.82
N THR A 469 -3.14 19.99 42.00
CA THR A 469 -2.57 20.86 43.03
C THR A 469 -1.28 20.20 43.47
N SER A 470 -0.17 20.56 42.82
CA SER A 470 1.15 20.19 43.30
C SER A 470 1.34 20.83 44.69
N PRO A 471 1.61 20.07 45.77
CA PRO A 471 1.84 20.65 47.10
C PRO A 471 3.10 21.52 47.17
N VAL A 472 3.90 21.55 46.09
CA VAL A 472 5.20 22.21 46.04
C VAL A 472 5.09 23.72 45.78
N ALA A 473 3.93 24.23 45.33
CA ALA A 473 3.76 25.65 45.00
C ALA A 473 3.48 26.57 46.22
N SER A 474 3.20 26.03 47.41
CA SER A 474 2.79 26.84 48.59
C SER A 474 3.94 27.23 49.52
N LEU A 475 5.20 27.08 49.13
CA LEU A 475 6.36 27.32 50.01
C LEU A 475 7.27 28.50 49.62
N HIS A 476 6.90 29.31 48.62
CA HIS A 476 7.72 30.47 48.21
C HIS A 476 6.95 31.80 48.07
N VAL A 477 5.92 32.01 48.90
CA VAL A 477 5.37 33.36 49.12
C VAL A 477 5.15 33.58 50.62
N GLN A 478 6.26 33.71 51.36
CA GLN A 478 6.34 34.44 52.62
C GLN A 478 7.82 34.75 52.91
N GLN A 479 8.32 35.82 52.27
CA GLN A 479 9.27 36.76 52.84
C GLN A 479 8.91 38.16 52.38
#